data_AF-A0A813UE23-F1
#
_entry.id   AF-A0A813UE23-F1
#
_cell.length_a   1.000
_cell.length_b   1.000
_cell.length_c   1.000
_cell.angle_alpha   90.00
_cell.angle_beta   90.00
_cell.angle_gamma   90.00
#
_symmetry.space_group_name_H-M   'P 1'
#
loop_
_entity.id
_entity.type
_entity.pdbx_description
1 polymer ?
#
loop_
_entity_poly.entity_id
_entity_poly.type
_entity_poly.pdbx_seq_one_letter_code
_entity_poly.pdbx_strand_id
1 'polypeptide(L)' 'MTSNTEEIDNTAIIETNTDSSSCKLYAVDREYWVDPYMKYFTMKHERKTPEINIGYYIRVTAIRKFIEKFI' A
#
# COMPACT_ATOMS: atom_id res chain seq x y z
N MET A 1 39.26 -9.70 -12.50
CA MET A 1 39.00 -9.03 -11.20
C MET A 1 37.53 -8.66 -11.17
N THR A 2 36.68 -9.64 -10.87
CA THR A 2 35.23 -9.42 -10.73
C THR A 2 34.99 -8.93 -9.31
N SER A 3 34.64 -7.65 -9.19
CA SER A 3 34.14 -7.08 -7.95
C SER A 3 32.89 -7.85 -7.52
N ASN A 4 33.03 -8.66 -6.46
CA ASN A 4 31.89 -9.22 -5.73
C ASN A 4 31.15 -8.05 -5.08
N THR A 5 30.12 -7.54 -5.76
CA THR A 5 29.07 -6.79 -5.09
C THR A 5 28.16 -7.83 -4.46
N GLU A 6 28.16 -7.94 -3.13
CA GLU A 6 27.09 -8.64 -2.41
C GLU A 6 25.77 -8.03 -2.87
N GLU A 7 24.98 -8.80 -3.61
CA GLU A 7 23.64 -8.38 -4.03
C GLU A 7 22.79 -8.31 -2.77
N ILE A 8 22.45 -7.09 -2.35
CA ILE A 8 21.64 -6.86 -1.15
C ILE A 8 20.26 -7.48 -1.42
N ASP A 9 19.90 -8.51 -0.64
CA ASP A 9 18.59 -9.12 -0.70
C ASP A 9 17.51 -8.13 -0.24
N ASN A 10 16.83 -7.52 -1.21
CA ASN A 10 15.76 -6.56 -1.00
C ASN A 10 14.37 -7.21 -1.03
N THR A 11 14.28 -8.55 -1.06
CA THR A 11 13.02 -9.27 -1.24
C THR A 11 11.99 -8.87 -0.19
N ALA A 12 12.38 -8.84 1.09
CA ALA A 12 11.48 -8.45 2.19
C ALA A 12 10.95 -7.00 2.07
N ILE A 13 11.76 -6.09 1.52
CA ILE A 13 11.38 -4.68 1.31
C ILE A 13 10.30 -4.60 0.21
N ILE A 14 10.51 -5.34 -0.88
CA ILE A 14 9.60 -5.40 -2.03
C ILE A 14 8.27 -6.05 -1.62
N GLU A 15 8.32 -7.13 -0.84
CA GLU A 15 7.15 -7.83 -0.33
C GLU A 15 6.30 -6.93 0.58
N THR A 16 6.93 -6.13 1.43
CA THR A 16 6.23 -5.18 2.31
C THR A 16 5.41 -4.16 1.50
N ASN A 17 5.98 -3.64 0.41
CA ASN A 17 5.24 -2.72 -0.47
C ASN A 17 4.08 -3.42 -1.20
N THR A 18 4.32 -4.66 -1.64
CA THR A 18 3.31 -5.48 -2.31
C THR A 18 2.12 -5.77 -1.38
N ASP A 19 2.38 -6.16 -0.13
CA ASP A 19 1.33 -6.39 0.87
C ASP A 19 0.57 -5.11 1.20
N SER A 20 1.27 -3.98 1.39
CA SER A 20 0.64 -2.67 1.64
C SER A 20 -0.29 -2.24 0.50
N SER A 21 0.14 -2.45 -0.74
CA SER A 21 -0.68 -2.15 -1.92
C SER A 21 -1.94 -3.03 -1.96
N SER A 22 -1.81 -4.32 -1.65
CA SER A 22 -2.95 -5.25 -1.57
C SER A 22 -3.97 -4.86 -0.50
N CYS A 23 -3.50 -4.44 0.69
CA CYS A 23 -4.37 -4.02 1.79
C CYS A 23 -5.18 -2.77 1.42
N LYS A 24 -4.53 -1.82 0.74
CA LYS A 24 -5.19 -0.61 0.29
C LYS A 24 -6.26 -0.91 -0.77
N LEU A 25 -5.97 -1.76 -1.75
CA LEU A 25 -6.97 -2.16 -2.75
C LEU A 25 -8.19 -2.81 -2.09
N TYR A 26 -7.97 -3.72 -1.14
CA TYR A 26 -9.07 -4.36 -0.42
C TYR A 26 -9.95 -3.35 0.34
N ALA A 27 -9.35 -2.32 0.93
CA ALA A 27 -10.13 -1.27 1.60
C ALA A 27 -10.87 -0.36 0.61
N VAL A 28 -10.31 -0.08 -0.57
CA VAL A 28 -10.98 0.65 -1.67
C VAL A 28 -12.18 -0.14 -2.19
N ASP A 29 -12.03 -1.45 -2.42
CA ASP A 29 -13.11 -2.33 -2.88
C ASP A 29 -14.26 -2.44 -1.85
N ARG A 30 -13.98 -2.10 -0.59
CA ARG A 30 -14.96 -2.02 0.51
C ARG A 30 -15.44 -0.59 0.79
N GLU A 31 -15.14 0.33 -0.13
CA GLU A 31 -15.61 1.72 -0.11
C GLU A 31 -15.16 2.53 1.11
N TYR A 32 -14.05 2.14 1.77
CA TYR A 32 -13.48 2.97 2.84
C TYR A 32 -13.04 4.33 2.31
N TRP A 33 -12.55 4.39 1.06
CA TRP A 33 -12.38 5.61 0.28
C TRP A 33 -12.49 5.29 -1.21
N VAL A 34 -12.65 6.32 -2.03
CA VAL A 34 -12.75 6.18 -3.49
C VAL A 34 -11.39 6.41 -4.13
N ASP A 35 -10.87 5.39 -4.81
CA ASP A 35 -9.68 5.48 -5.64
C ASP A 35 -9.89 4.65 -6.93
N PRO A 36 -10.17 5.30 -8.08
CA PRO A 36 -10.44 4.59 -9.33
C PRO A 36 -9.18 4.00 -9.99
N TYR A 37 -7.99 4.29 -9.46
CA TYR A 37 -6.71 3.95 -10.07
C TYR A 37 -6.03 2.75 -9.40
N MET A 38 -6.35 2.47 -8.13
CA MET A 38 -5.65 1.46 -7.32
C MET A 38 -5.65 0.05 -7.97
N LYS A 39 -6.73 -0.30 -8.66
CA LYS A 39 -6.89 -1.58 -9.38
C LYS A 39 -5.87 -1.85 -10.48
N TYR A 40 -5.18 -0.83 -10.99
CA TYR A 40 -4.16 -0.99 -12.03
C TYR A 40 -2.77 -1.34 -11.46
N PHE A 41 -2.57 -1.17 -10.15
CA PHE A 41 -1.27 -1.37 -9.50
C PHE A 41 -1.15 -2.71 -8.76
N THR A 42 -2.28 -3.33 -8.41
CA THR A 42 -2.31 -4.65 -7.79
C THR A 42 -3.60 -5.37 -8.15
N MET A 43 -3.54 -6.69 -8.36
CA MET A 43 -4.70 -7.50 -8.79
C MET A 43 -5.20 -8.47 -7.71
N LYS A 44 -4.31 -8.89 -6.80
CA LYS A 44 -4.64 -9.85 -5.74
C LYS A 44 -4.71 -9.12 -4.41
N HIS A 45 -5.79 -9.35 -3.70
CA HIS A 45 -5.87 -9.01 -2.29
C HIS A 45 -6.43 -10.21 -1.53
N GLU A 46 -5.85 -10.46 -0.36
CA GLU A 46 -6.42 -11.38 0.60
C GLU A 46 -7.44 -10.65 1.47
N ARG A 47 -8.40 -11.38 2.03
CA ARG A 47 -9.35 -10.84 2.98
C ARG A 47 -8.59 -10.29 4.19
N LYS A 48 -8.63 -8.98 4.41
CA LYS A 48 -8.09 -8.33 5.62
C LYS A 48 -9.18 -8.14 6.67
N THR A 49 -8.79 -8.01 7.93
CA THR A 49 -9.73 -7.74 9.03
C THR A 49 -10.24 -6.29 8.96
N PRO A 50 -11.41 -5.98 9.54
CA PRO A 50 -11.95 -4.62 9.55
C PRO A 50 -10.98 -3.59 10.18
N GLU A 51 -10.25 -3.99 11.22
CA GLU A 51 -9.28 -3.13 11.93
C GLU A 51 -8.14 -2.70 11.02
N ILE A 52 -7.64 -3.59 10.16
CA ILE A 52 -6.61 -3.28 9.18
C ILE A 52 -7.13 -2.22 8.19
N ASN A 53 -8.35 -2.41 7.67
CA ASN A 53 -8.95 -1.47 6.71
C ASN A 53 -9.16 -0.08 7.34
N ILE A 54 -9.60 -0.03 8.60
CA ILE A 54 -9.72 1.24 9.35
C ILE A 54 -8.35 1.92 9.48
N GLY A 55 -7.31 1.16 9.83
CA GLY A 55 -5.95 1.69 9.91
C GLY A 55 -5.46 2.31 8.59
N TYR A 56 -5.70 1.62 7.47
CA TYR A 56 -5.37 2.14 6.14
C TYR A 56 -6.20 3.36 5.76
N TYR A 57 -7.50 3.37 6.08
CA TYR A 57 -8.36 4.53 5.85
C TYR A 57 -7.89 5.77 6.59
N ILE A 58 -7.58 5.64 7.90
CA ILE A 58 -7.05 6.74 8.71
C ILE A 58 -5.72 7.22 8.14
N ARG A 59 -4.81 6.31 7.79
CA ARG A 59 -3.51 6.63 7.19
C ARG A 59 -3.65 7.44 5.90
N VAL A 60 -4.49 6.99 4.97
CA VAL A 60 -4.70 7.65 3.68
C VAL A 60 -5.35 9.03 3.89
N THR A 61 -6.44 9.09 4.66
CA THR A 61 -7.17 10.32 4.93
C THR A 61 -6.31 11.37 5.65
N ALA A 62 -5.51 10.96 6.63
CA ALA A 62 -4.64 11.86 7.37
C ALA A 62 -3.57 12.49 6.47
N ILE A 63 -2.86 11.67 5.68
CA ILE A 63 -1.83 12.17 4.76
C ILE A 63 -2.45 13.09 3.71
N ARG A 64 -3.61 12.70 3.14
CA ARG A 64 -4.34 13.53 2.17
C ARG A 64 -4.69 14.89 2.75
N LYS A 65 -5.22 14.95 3.98
CA LYS A 65 -5.53 16.22 4.67
C LYS A 65 -4.30 17.09 4.90
N PHE A 66 -3.15 16.50 5.23
CA PHE A 66 -1.92 17.27 5.38
C PHE A 66 -1.43 17.84 4.05
N ILE A 67 -1.52 17.06 2.96
CA ILE A 67 -1.17 17.53 1.62
C ILE A 67 -2.12 18.66 1.17
N GLU A 68 -3.44 18.48 1.34
CA GLU A 68 -4.46 19.49 1.00
C GLU A 68 -4.31 20.79 1.78
N LYS A 69 -3.75 20.75 3.01
CA LYS A 69 -3.45 21.95 3.80
C LYS A 69 -2.13 22.61 3.44
N PHE A 70 -1.22 21.86 2.84
CA PHE A 70 0.10 22.34 2.45
C PHE A 70 0.04 23.09 1.11
N ILE A 71 -0.76 22.59 0.17
CA ILE A 71 -1.04 23.21 -1.15
C ILE A 71 -1.93 24.44 -0.95
#